data_AF-A0A5X9IH10-F1
#
_entry.id   AF-A0A5X9IH10-F1
#
_cell.length_a   1.000
_cell.length_b   1.000
_cell.length_c   1.000
_cell.angle_alpha   90.00
_cell.angle_beta   90.00
_cell.angle_gamma   90.00
#
_symmetry.space_group_name_H-M   'P 1'
#
loop_
_entity.id
_entity.type
_entity.pdbx_description
1 polymer ?
#
loop_
_entity_poly.entity_id
_entity_poly.type
_entity_poly.pdbx_seq_one_letter_code
_entity_poly.pdbx_strand_id
1 'polypeptide(L)'
;MKHLMIDIEAMDDKPTAAITAIAAIFFNPETGEIGESFSRRISLEDSMSKGGTVSAEVILRCLRQPVGIRRLMFDDFLYDIDCAICDFYDFVNSNMPPLGVRVWYGCPSLRSAVLRTAMQKFVGDSFEYGNEQSVTTVNELAKSLGLNMESIIPNTRINNAYDQVVYNIKIVSYVWMYLMKIASVK
;
A
#
# COMPACT_ATOMS: atom_id res chain seq x y z
N MET A 1 2.64 -1.41 -17.71
CA MET A 1 1.77 -1.78 -16.57
C MET A 1 1.11 -0.52 -16.02
N LYS A 2 -0.23 -0.38 -16.08
CA LYS A 2 -0.93 0.84 -15.62
C LYS A 2 -1.36 0.82 -14.16
N HIS A 3 -1.17 -0.31 -13.47
CA HIS A 3 -1.65 -0.51 -12.12
C HIS A 3 -0.50 -0.49 -11.13
N LEU A 4 -0.67 0.27 -10.05
CA LEU A 4 0.29 0.40 -8.96
C LEU A 4 -0.39 0.00 -7.66
N MET A 5 0.09 -1.05 -7.01
CA MET A 5 -0.36 -1.42 -5.67
C MET A 5 0.48 -0.69 -4.64
N ILE A 6 -0.15 -0.05 -3.67
CA ILE A 6 0.51 0.70 -2.60
C ILE A 6 0.01 0.19 -1.25
N ASP A 7 0.94 0.08 -0.30
CA ASP A 7 0.61 -0.01 1.12
C ASP A 7 1.55 0.89 1.93
N ILE A 8 1.02 1.39 3.05
CA ILE A 8 1.80 2.18 4.00
C ILE A 8 1.58 1.68 5.42
N GLU A 9 2.63 1.78 6.23
CA GLU A 9 2.52 1.68 7.67
C GLU A 9 2.38 3.09 8.24
N ALA A 10 1.31 3.31 8.99
CA ALA A 10 1.02 4.60 9.60
C ALA A 10 0.59 4.42 11.06
N MET A 11 0.92 5.41 11.88
CA MET A 11 0.76 5.39 13.33
C MET A 11 -0.54 6.01 13.85
N ASP A 12 -1.47 6.31 12.94
CA ASP A 12 -2.81 6.85 13.19
C ASP A 12 -3.69 6.50 11.97
N ASP A 13 -4.99 6.75 12.06
CA ASP A 13 -5.97 6.60 10.96
C ASP A 13 -6.38 7.94 10.33
N LYS A 14 -5.94 9.04 10.92
CA LYS A 14 -6.15 10.40 10.39
C LYS A 14 -5.29 10.67 9.16
N PRO A 15 -5.71 11.56 8.25
CA PRO A 15 -4.88 11.97 7.11
C PRO A 15 -3.49 12.52 7.49
N THR A 16 -3.35 13.03 8.72
CA THR A 16 -2.08 13.54 9.26
C THR A 16 -1.20 12.45 9.87
N ALA A 17 -1.54 11.16 9.79
CA ALA A 17 -0.81 10.10 10.45
C ALA A 17 0.69 10.09 10.09
N ALA A 18 1.54 9.86 11.09
CA ALA A 18 2.95 9.62 10.86
C ALA A 18 3.14 8.31 10.08
N ILE A 19 3.85 8.38 8.96
CA ILE A 19 4.13 7.23 8.08
C ILE A 19 5.50 6.66 8.46
N THR A 20 5.56 5.35 8.70
CA THR A 20 6.79 4.62 9.09
C THR A 20 7.30 3.68 8.01
N ALA A 21 6.48 3.37 7.00
CA ALA A 21 6.92 2.65 5.81
C ALA A 21 6.00 2.94 4.62
N ILE A 22 6.56 2.88 3.42
CA ILE A 22 5.83 2.93 2.14
C ILE A 22 6.36 1.79 1.29
N ALA A 23 5.46 1.01 0.70
CA ALA A 23 5.78 0.04 -0.33
C ALA A 23 4.85 0.23 -1.53
N ALA A 24 5.40 0.08 -2.73
CA ALA A 24 4.64 0.18 -3.96
C ALA A 24 5.20 -0.76 -5.03
N ILE A 25 4.32 -1.39 -5.80
CA ILE A 25 4.72 -2.32 -6.86
C ILE A 25 3.81 -2.14 -8.08
N PHE A 26 4.41 -1.92 -9.24
CA PHE A 26 3.68 -1.96 -10.51
C PHE A 26 3.32 -3.40 -10.86
N PHE A 27 2.13 -3.62 -11.41
CA PHE A 27 1.71 -4.96 -11.82
C PHE A 27 0.72 -4.94 -12.98
N ASN A 28 0.51 -6.11 -13.57
CA ASN A 28 -0.55 -6.35 -14.55
C ASN A 28 -1.59 -7.31 -13.95
N PRO A 29 -2.82 -6.85 -13.63
CA PRO A 29 -3.85 -7.73 -13.06
C PRO A 29 -4.34 -8.80 -14.05
N GLU A 30 -4.19 -8.61 -15.35
CA GLU A 30 -4.65 -9.58 -16.36
C GLU A 30 -3.70 -10.78 -16.49
N THR A 31 -2.41 -10.59 -16.22
CA THR A 31 -1.39 -11.63 -16.34
C THR A 31 -0.82 -12.08 -14.99
N GLY A 32 -1.03 -11.29 -13.93
CA GLY A 32 -0.38 -11.46 -12.64
C GLY A 32 1.10 -11.06 -12.62
N GLU A 33 1.61 -10.45 -13.70
CA GLU A 33 2.99 -10.01 -13.81
C GLU A 33 3.29 -8.91 -12.79
N ILE A 34 4.38 -9.08 -12.05
CA ILE A 34 4.93 -8.11 -11.11
C ILE A 34 6.05 -7.36 -11.81
N GLY A 35 5.99 -6.03 -11.76
CA GLY A 35 6.99 -5.14 -12.33
C GLY A 35 7.87 -4.50 -11.27
N GLU A 36 8.30 -3.26 -11.57
CA GLU A 36 9.15 -2.48 -10.70
C GLU A 36 8.57 -2.28 -9.30
N SER A 37 9.45 -2.32 -8.31
CA SER A 37 9.09 -2.29 -6.89
C SER A 37 9.83 -1.19 -6.15
N PHE A 38 9.17 -0.67 -5.13
CA PHE A 38 9.64 0.39 -4.27
C PHE A 38 9.33 0.04 -2.82
N SER A 39 10.29 0.31 -1.93
CA SER A 39 10.09 0.22 -0.50
C SER A 39 11.02 1.17 0.23
N ARG A 40 10.48 1.88 1.23
CA ARG A 40 11.23 2.72 2.17
C ARG A 40 10.65 2.53 3.56
N ARG A 41 11.55 2.42 4.54
CA ARG A 41 11.20 2.60 5.96
C ARG A 41 11.57 4.01 6.37
N ILE A 42 10.72 4.61 7.19
CA ILE A 42 10.74 6.02 7.51
C ILE A 42 10.89 6.18 9.02
N SER A 43 11.73 7.13 9.41
CA SER A 43 11.92 7.46 10.82
C SER A 43 10.62 7.99 11.41
N LEU A 44 10.12 7.31 12.45
CA LEU A 44 8.94 7.78 13.18
C LEU A 44 9.20 9.16 13.81
N GLU A 45 10.40 9.36 14.36
CA GLU A 45 10.81 10.63 14.96
C GLU A 45 10.76 11.76 13.92
N ASP A 46 11.35 11.54 12.75
CA ASP A 46 11.35 12.55 11.67
C ASP A 46 9.92 12.82 11.18
N SER A 47 9.13 11.76 10.95
CA SER A 47 7.73 11.88 10.52
C SER A 47 6.90 12.70 11.51
N MET A 48 7.07 12.46 12.82
CA MET A 48 6.41 13.24 13.87
C MET A 48 6.92 14.68 13.95
N SER A 49 8.24 14.90 13.80
CA SER A 49 8.83 16.24 13.80
C SER A 49 8.27 17.11 12.67
N LYS A 50 7.91 16.47 11.55
CA LYS A 50 7.24 17.06 10.40
C LYS A 50 5.71 16.97 10.51
N GLY A 51 5.15 16.88 11.72
CA GLY A 51 3.72 17.03 11.98
C GLY A 51 2.87 15.76 11.79
N GLY A 52 3.50 14.60 11.67
CA GLY A 52 2.82 13.31 11.67
C GLY A 52 2.16 13.01 13.03
N THR A 53 0.88 12.66 13.03
CA THR A 53 0.15 12.30 14.25
C THR A 53 0.30 10.83 14.59
N VAL A 54 0.24 10.53 15.88
CA VAL A 54 0.24 9.17 16.41
C VAL A 54 -0.97 8.98 17.32
N SER A 55 -1.62 7.82 17.27
CA SER A 55 -2.71 7.49 18.19
C SER A 55 -2.27 6.52 19.27
N ALA A 56 -2.84 6.68 20.46
CA ALA A 56 -2.58 5.79 21.58
C ALA A 56 -2.96 4.33 21.24
N GLU A 57 -4.03 4.14 20.47
CA GLU A 57 -4.46 2.81 20.03
C GLU A 57 -3.39 2.10 19.18
N VAL A 58 -2.85 2.80 18.18
CA VAL A 58 -1.82 2.21 17.32
C VAL A 58 -0.54 1.96 18.10
N ILE A 59 -0.12 2.88 18.99
CA ILE A 59 1.01 2.67 19.89
C ILE A 59 0.82 1.42 20.75
N LEU A 60 -0.34 1.26 21.41
CA LEU A 60 -0.64 0.09 22.24
C LEU A 60 -0.63 -1.21 21.42
N ARG A 61 -1.15 -1.17 20.19
CA ARG A 61 -1.09 -2.32 19.27
C ARG A 61 0.35 -2.68 18.90
N CYS A 62 1.21 -1.69 18.65
CA CYS A 62 2.63 -1.90 18.36
C CYS A 62 3.38 -2.46 19.57
N LEU A 63 3.10 -1.97 20.78
CA LEU A 63 3.73 -2.46 22.01
C LEU A 63 3.38 -3.91 22.35
N ARG A 64 2.20 -4.38 21.93
CA ARG A 64 1.76 -5.78 22.07
C ARG A 64 2.44 -6.74 21.09
N GLN A 65 3.16 -6.24 20.07
CA GLN A 65 3.85 -7.08 19.10
C GLN A 65 5.07 -7.79 19.71
N PRO A 66 5.48 -8.95 19.16
CA PRO A 66 6.71 -9.62 19.57
C PRO A 66 7.94 -8.70 19.49
N VAL A 67 8.92 -8.91 20.38
CA VAL A 67 10.14 -8.07 20.46
C VAL A 67 10.85 -7.93 19.11
N GLY A 68 10.90 -9.00 18.30
CA GLY A 68 11.52 -8.98 16.98
C GLY A 68 10.85 -8.00 16.01
N ILE A 69 9.52 -7.91 16.04
CA ILE A 69 8.75 -6.96 15.23
C ILE A 69 8.92 -5.53 15.76
N ARG A 70 8.97 -5.37 17.09
CA ARG A 70 9.19 -4.05 17.72
C ARG A 70 10.57 -3.46 17.39
N ARG A 71 11.62 -4.30 17.28
CA ARG A 71 12.97 -3.83 16.92
C ARG A 71 13.07 -3.29 15.49
N LEU A 72 12.27 -3.80 14.56
CA LEU A 72 12.23 -3.32 13.17
C LEU A 72 11.73 -1.87 13.04
N MET A 73 11.07 -1.34 14.06
CA MET A 73 10.66 0.07 14.13
C MET A 73 11.82 1.02 14.45
N PHE A 74 12.92 0.50 14.98
CA PHE A 74 14.10 1.25 15.40
C PHE A 74 15.34 0.79 14.61
N ASP A 75 15.14 0.35 13.36
CA ASP A 75 16.22 -0.06 12.47
C ASP A 75 17.15 1.14 12.17
N ASP A 76 18.43 0.90 11.92
CA ASP A 76 19.40 2.00 11.72
C ASP A 76 19.32 2.62 10.30
N PHE A 77 18.54 2.01 9.41
CA PHE A 77 18.39 2.41 8.00
C PHE A 77 17.03 3.06 7.71
N LEU A 78 16.72 4.14 8.43
CA LEU A 78 15.47 4.90 8.28
C LEU A 78 15.70 6.16 7.46
N TYR A 79 14.78 6.41 6.54
CA TYR A 79 14.77 7.62 5.71
C TYR A 79 13.93 8.71 6.39
N ASP A 80 14.27 9.96 6.12
CA ASP A 80 13.41 11.08 6.43
C ASP A 80 12.15 11.04 5.55
N ILE A 81 11.01 11.50 6.07
CA ILE A 81 9.70 11.36 5.39
C ILE A 81 9.66 12.15 4.07
N ASP A 82 10.28 13.32 4.01
CA ASP A 82 10.38 14.13 2.80
C ASP A 82 11.20 13.41 1.72
N CYS A 83 12.39 12.90 2.08
CA CYS A 83 13.21 12.09 1.18
C CYS A 83 12.45 10.85 0.67
N ALA A 84 11.77 10.12 1.55
CA ALA A 84 11.03 8.92 1.16
C ALA A 84 9.83 9.22 0.24
N ILE A 85 9.13 10.34 0.45
CA ILE A 85 8.01 10.77 -0.40
C ILE A 85 8.52 11.27 -1.76
N CYS A 86 9.64 12.01 -1.80
CA CYS A 86 10.30 12.40 -3.05
C CYS A 86 10.76 11.18 -3.86
N ASP A 87 11.48 10.25 -3.21
CA ASP A 87 11.92 8.98 -3.81
C ASP A 87 10.73 8.19 -4.38
N PHE A 88 9.61 8.14 -3.64
CA PHE A 88 8.40 7.48 -4.09
C PHE A 88 7.78 8.18 -5.32
N TYR A 89 7.71 9.51 -5.30
CA TYR A 89 7.19 10.30 -6.42
C TYR A 89 8.04 10.10 -7.68
N ASP A 90 9.36 10.12 -7.55
CA ASP A 90 10.31 9.89 -8.64
C ASP A 90 10.19 8.46 -9.18
N PHE A 91 10.02 7.46 -8.31
CA PHE A 91 9.76 6.08 -8.70
C PHE A 91 8.49 5.97 -9.55
N VAL A 92 7.40 6.62 -9.15
CA VAL A 92 6.15 6.62 -9.92
C VAL A 92 6.37 7.28 -11.28
N ASN A 93 6.92 8.49 -11.31
CA ASN A 93 7.13 9.27 -12.53
C ASN A 93 8.06 8.59 -13.54
N SER A 94 9.08 7.90 -13.05
CA SER A 94 10.04 7.18 -13.89
C SER A 94 9.40 5.99 -14.63
N ASN A 95 8.31 5.45 -14.08
CA ASN A 95 7.61 4.30 -14.65
C ASN A 95 6.34 4.68 -15.42
N MET A 96 5.61 5.71 -14.97
CA MET A 96 4.38 6.17 -15.62
C MET A 96 3.96 7.55 -15.12
N PRO A 97 3.42 8.45 -15.99
CA PRO A 97 2.84 9.71 -15.53
C PRO A 97 1.69 9.47 -14.52
N PRO A 98 1.67 10.14 -13.34
CA PRO A 98 0.74 9.87 -12.25
C PRO A 98 -0.75 9.94 -12.63
N LEU A 99 -1.10 10.82 -13.57
CA LEU A 99 -2.47 10.99 -14.08
C LEU A 99 -3.02 9.74 -14.78
N GLY A 100 -2.14 8.87 -15.30
CA GLY A 100 -2.52 7.63 -16.00
C GLY A 100 -2.50 6.37 -15.13
N VAL A 101 -2.04 6.48 -13.87
CA VAL A 101 -1.84 5.32 -12.98
C VAL A 101 -3.14 4.97 -12.27
N ARG A 102 -3.53 3.70 -12.36
CA ARG A 102 -4.59 3.11 -11.53
C ARG A 102 -3.99 2.63 -10.21
N VAL A 103 -4.24 3.38 -9.15
CA VAL A 103 -3.65 3.12 -7.85
C VAL A 103 -4.54 2.19 -7.04
N TRP A 104 -3.96 1.15 -6.49
CA TRP A 104 -4.64 0.18 -5.64
C TRP A 104 -4.18 0.32 -4.19
N TYR A 105 -5.13 0.22 -3.28
CA TYR A 105 -4.88 0.06 -1.85
C TYR A 105 -5.65 -1.14 -1.32
N GLY A 106 -5.15 -1.72 -0.23
CA GLY A 106 -5.91 -2.70 0.57
C GLY A 106 -7.30 -2.15 0.87
N CYS A 107 -7.33 -1.01 1.57
CA CYS A 107 -8.54 -0.25 1.88
C CYS A 107 -8.25 1.25 1.64
N PRO A 108 -8.68 1.83 0.50
CA PRO A 108 -8.39 3.23 0.18
C PRO A 108 -8.84 4.20 1.26
N SER A 109 -10.00 3.99 1.90
CA SER A 109 -10.53 4.86 2.96
C SER A 109 -9.64 4.94 4.21
N LEU A 110 -8.72 4.00 4.41
CA LEU A 110 -7.78 4.01 5.54
C LEU A 110 -6.41 4.59 5.19
N ARG A 111 -5.94 4.40 3.96
CA ARG A 111 -4.53 4.67 3.59
C ARG A 111 -4.33 5.76 2.56
N SER A 112 -5.28 5.95 1.64
CA SER A 112 -5.13 6.93 0.54
C SER A 112 -4.97 8.36 1.07
N ALA A 113 -5.81 8.76 2.03
CA ALA A 113 -5.82 10.11 2.57
C ALA A 113 -4.50 10.47 3.29
N VAL A 114 -3.90 9.49 3.97
CA VAL A 114 -2.61 9.65 4.65
C VAL A 114 -1.49 9.91 3.64
N LEU A 115 -1.35 9.02 2.63
CA LEU A 115 -0.32 9.17 1.62
C LEU A 115 -0.52 10.46 0.80
N ARG A 116 -1.76 10.76 0.42
CA ARG A 116 -2.11 11.99 -0.31
C ARG A 116 -1.72 13.24 0.48
N THR A 117 -1.96 13.27 1.78
CA THR A 117 -1.58 14.41 2.64
C THR A 117 -0.07 14.58 2.66
N ALA A 118 0.69 13.49 2.78
CA ALA A 118 2.15 13.53 2.73
C ALA A 118 2.67 13.97 1.36
N MET A 119 2.14 13.41 0.26
CA MET A 119 2.51 13.82 -1.10
C MET A 119 2.21 15.30 -1.36
N GLN A 120 1.01 15.76 -1.02
CA GLN A 120 0.65 17.16 -1.18
C GLN A 120 1.57 18.10 -0.39
N LYS A 121 2.05 17.66 0.77
CA LYS A 121 2.96 18.43 1.62
C LYS A 121 4.37 18.52 1.07
N PHE A 122 4.94 17.42 0.56
CA PHE A 122 6.37 17.35 0.22
C PHE A 122 6.66 17.48 -1.28
N VAL A 123 5.73 17.05 -2.16
CA VAL A 123 5.90 17.14 -3.62
C VAL A 123 4.86 18.02 -4.30
N GLY A 124 3.80 18.44 -3.60
CA GLY A 124 2.79 19.37 -4.13
C GLY A 124 1.82 18.77 -5.15
N ASP A 125 1.89 17.45 -5.37
CA ASP A 125 1.11 16.71 -6.36
C ASP A 125 0.58 15.40 -5.75
N SER A 126 -0.41 14.77 -6.38
CA SER A 126 -0.99 13.50 -5.92
C SER A 126 -1.75 12.78 -7.04
N PHE A 127 -2.12 11.52 -6.79
CA PHE A 127 -2.91 10.71 -7.71
C PHE A 127 -4.32 11.24 -7.96
N GLU A 128 -4.85 10.97 -9.15
CA GLU A 128 -6.23 11.29 -9.51
C GLU A 128 -7.22 10.46 -8.68
N TYR A 129 -8.23 11.11 -8.08
CA TYR A 129 -9.20 10.44 -7.21
C TYR A 129 -10.00 9.37 -7.96
N GLY A 130 -10.37 9.64 -9.22
CA GLY A 130 -11.13 8.72 -10.06
C GLY A 130 -10.38 7.43 -10.43
N ASN A 131 -9.06 7.36 -10.20
CA ASN A 131 -8.24 6.21 -10.53
C ASN A 131 -7.98 5.26 -9.36
N GLU A 132 -8.41 5.61 -8.14
CA GLU A 132 -8.23 4.78 -6.95
C GLU A 132 -9.07 3.49 -7.02
N GLN A 133 -8.47 2.37 -6.61
CA GLN A 133 -9.04 1.03 -6.65
C GLN A 133 -8.93 0.35 -5.28
N SER A 134 -9.87 -0.53 -4.94
CA SER A 134 -9.95 -1.19 -3.63
C SER A 134 -9.81 -2.71 -3.72
N VAL A 135 -8.83 -3.26 -3.00
CA VAL A 135 -8.67 -4.71 -2.85
C VAL A 135 -9.78 -5.29 -1.97
N THR A 136 -10.22 -4.57 -0.92
CA THR A 136 -11.37 -5.00 -0.10
C THR A 136 -12.61 -5.22 -0.96
N THR A 137 -12.92 -4.31 -1.91
CA THR A 137 -14.05 -4.49 -2.82
C THR A 137 -13.88 -5.73 -3.72
N VAL A 138 -12.67 -5.98 -4.23
CA VAL A 138 -12.37 -7.19 -5.02
C VAL A 138 -12.55 -8.47 -4.18
N ASN A 139 -12.16 -8.46 -2.92
CA ASN A 139 -12.39 -9.58 -2.00
C ASN A 139 -13.88 -9.84 -1.75
N GLU A 140 -14.68 -8.80 -1.54
CA GLU A 140 -16.14 -8.95 -1.39
C GLU A 140 -16.80 -9.50 -2.66
N LEU A 141 -16.32 -9.09 -3.83
CA LEU A 141 -16.75 -9.69 -5.10
C LEU A 141 -16.37 -11.17 -5.20
N ALA A 142 -15.13 -11.52 -4.83
CA ALA A 142 -14.67 -12.91 -4.83
C ALA A 142 -15.52 -13.80 -3.92
N LYS A 143 -15.85 -13.32 -2.71
CA LYS A 143 -16.77 -14.02 -1.79
C LYS A 143 -18.15 -14.22 -2.41
N SER A 144 -18.68 -13.20 -3.09
CA SER A 144 -19.98 -13.28 -3.78
C SER A 144 -19.99 -14.30 -4.92
N LEU A 145 -18.84 -14.56 -5.53
CA LEU A 145 -18.63 -15.61 -6.53
C LEU A 145 -18.38 -17.00 -5.92
N GLY A 146 -18.39 -17.13 -4.59
CA GLY A 146 -18.10 -18.39 -3.89
C GLY A 146 -16.62 -18.73 -3.79
N LEU A 147 -15.72 -17.77 -4.05
CA LEU A 147 -14.28 -17.97 -3.93
C LEU A 147 -13.82 -17.77 -2.48
N ASN A 148 -13.20 -18.80 -1.91
CA ASN A 148 -12.53 -18.69 -0.62
C ASN A 148 -11.08 -18.22 -0.83
N MET A 149 -10.88 -16.90 -0.88
CA MET A 149 -9.55 -16.32 -1.13
C MET A 149 -8.52 -16.67 -0.06
N GLU A 150 -8.92 -16.88 1.19
CA GLU A 150 -8.00 -17.28 2.27
C GLU A 150 -7.47 -18.70 2.06
N SER A 151 -8.29 -19.59 1.52
CA SER A 151 -7.86 -20.95 1.14
C SER A 151 -7.05 -20.97 -0.15
N ILE A 152 -7.38 -20.11 -1.12
CA ILE A 152 -6.72 -20.07 -2.44
C ILE A 152 -5.36 -19.38 -2.33
N ILE A 153 -5.29 -18.28 -1.59
CA ILE A 153 -4.09 -17.45 -1.39
C ILE A 153 -3.93 -17.23 0.11
N PRO A 154 -3.33 -18.20 0.83
CA PRO A 154 -3.10 -18.06 2.26
C PRO A 154 -2.13 -16.91 2.53
N ASN A 155 -2.46 -16.07 3.53
CA ASN A 155 -1.55 -15.03 3.99
C ASN A 155 -0.49 -15.64 4.90
N THR A 156 0.65 -16.02 4.32
CA THR A 156 1.74 -16.72 5.03
C THR A 156 2.89 -15.80 5.45
N ARG A 157 2.81 -14.50 5.15
CA ARG A 157 3.94 -13.57 5.33
C ARG A 157 3.74 -12.60 6.48
N ILE A 158 4.86 -12.05 6.95
CA ILE A 158 4.93 -11.11 8.07
C ILE A 158 4.28 -9.79 7.64
N ASN A 159 3.50 -9.19 8.54
CA ASN A 159 2.73 -7.95 8.34
C ASN A 159 3.63 -6.70 8.14
N ASN A 160 4.37 -6.62 7.04
CA ASN A 160 5.02 -5.40 6.58
C ASN A 160 4.37 -4.89 5.28
N ALA A 161 4.53 -3.61 4.99
CA ALA A 161 3.91 -2.98 3.82
C ALA A 161 4.23 -3.70 2.50
N TYR A 162 5.47 -4.16 2.28
CA TYR A 162 5.87 -4.81 1.03
C TYR A 162 5.19 -6.16 0.82
N ASP A 163 5.18 -7.01 1.85
CA ASP A 163 4.51 -8.30 1.79
C ASP A 163 3.00 -8.14 1.62
N GLN A 164 2.40 -7.09 2.22
CA GLN A 164 0.99 -6.75 2.03
C GLN A 164 0.69 -6.33 0.59
N VAL A 165 1.57 -5.54 -0.04
CA VAL A 165 1.47 -5.19 -1.47
C VAL A 165 1.49 -6.44 -2.34
N VAL A 166 2.46 -7.33 -2.14
CA VAL A 166 2.58 -8.59 -2.90
C VAL A 166 1.34 -9.46 -2.70
N TYR A 167 0.85 -9.58 -1.48
CA TYR A 167 -0.36 -10.34 -1.16
C TYR A 167 -1.59 -9.78 -1.89
N ASN A 168 -1.79 -8.46 -1.83
CA ASN A 168 -2.90 -7.78 -2.48
C ASN A 168 -2.85 -7.92 -4.01
N ILE A 169 -1.65 -7.85 -4.62
CA ILE A 169 -1.48 -8.09 -6.07
C ILE A 169 -1.97 -9.48 -6.45
N LYS A 170 -1.63 -10.51 -5.66
CA LYS A 170 -2.07 -11.89 -5.93
C LYS A 170 -3.59 -12.01 -5.88
N ILE A 171 -4.24 -11.39 -4.88
CA ILE A 171 -5.70 -11.35 -4.78
C ILE A 171 -6.31 -10.72 -6.02
N VAL A 172 -5.89 -9.49 -6.34
CA VAL A 172 -6.46 -8.72 -7.45
C VAL A 172 -6.27 -9.49 -8.75
N SER A 173 -5.07 -9.97 -9.02
CA SER A 173 -4.76 -10.70 -10.27
C SER A 173 -5.57 -11.99 -10.38
N TYR A 174 -5.71 -12.76 -9.31
CA TYR A 174 -6.49 -14.00 -9.33
C TYR A 174 -7.95 -13.74 -9.68
N VAL A 175 -8.60 -12.80 -8.98
CA VAL A 175 -10.01 -12.48 -9.21
C VAL A 175 -10.21 -11.87 -10.60
N TRP A 176 -9.30 -11.02 -11.05
CA TRP A 176 -9.35 -10.43 -12.39
C TRP A 176 -9.27 -11.49 -13.48
N MET A 177 -8.29 -12.39 -13.41
CA MET A 177 -8.14 -13.50 -14.35
C MET A 177 -9.34 -14.44 -14.33
N TYR A 178 -9.89 -14.71 -13.14
CA TYR A 178 -11.10 -15.52 -12.98
C TYR A 178 -12.30 -14.90 -13.71
N LEU A 179 -12.53 -13.59 -13.51
CA LEU A 179 -13.61 -12.85 -14.19
C LEU A 179 -13.41 -12.81 -15.71
N MET A 180 -12.19 -12.58 -16.19
CA MET A 180 -11.86 -12.59 -17.61
C MET A 180 -12.14 -13.96 -18.25
N LYS A 181 -11.80 -15.05 -17.55
CA LYS A 181 -12.08 -16.42 -18.00
C LYS A 181 -13.58 -16.70 -18.06
N ILE A 182 -14.40 -16.16 -17.16
CA ILE A 182 -15.86 -16.30 -17.23
C ILE A 182 -16.41 -15.48 -18.40
N ALA A 183 -15.94 -14.25 -18.58
CA ALA A 183 -16.42 -13.35 -19.62
C ALA A 183 -16.07 -13.83 -21.04
N SER A 184 -14.95 -14.54 -21.21
CA SER A 184 -14.52 -15.09 -22.51
C SER A 184 -15.26 -16.35 -22.94
N VAL A 185 -16.13 -16.92 -22.09
CA VAL A 185 -16.98 -18.08 -22.39
C VAL A 185 -18.33 -17.64 -22.99
N LYS A 186 -18.44 -16.39 -23.45
CA LYS A 186 -19.58 -15.87 -24.22
C LYS A 186 -19.47 -16.18 -25.70
#